data_AF-A0A4Z1JDZ9-F1
#
_entry.id   AF-A0A4Z1JDZ9-F1
#
_cell.length_a   1.000
_cell.length_b   1.000
_cell.length_c   1.000
_cell.angle_alpha   90.00
_cell.angle_beta   90.00
_cell.angle_gamma   90.00
#
_symmetry.space_group_name_H-M   'P 1'
#
loop_
_entity.id
_entity.type
_entity.pdbx_description
1 polymer ?
#
loop_
_entity_poly.entity_id
_entity_poly.type
_entity_poly.pdbx_seq_one_letter_code
_entity_poly.pdbx_strand_id
1 'polypeptide(L)'
;MSDSTEENPLFAIEYDSSDESTPDTTEKVPRDFQSEEDFQAVKREWKARSESGEIHKTLPPLPLNPRSKPQTAQFLYAIEELYFYRRFEEARKLSERILKQDDLMEDFRAVVEKYERRCGERLKAGKEKREEEK
;
A
#
# COMPACT_ATOMS: atom_id res chain seq x y z
N MET A 1 -48.40 20.99 -20.62
CA MET A 1 -48.62 19.62 -20.15
C MET A 1 -48.71 18.78 -21.43
N SER A 2 -47.56 18.45 -22.03
CA SER A 2 -46.81 17.17 -21.87
C SER A 2 -47.66 16.01 -22.39
N ASP A 3 -47.21 15.25 -23.39
CA ASP A 3 -46.04 14.38 -23.27
C ASP A 3 -45.60 13.92 -24.67
N SER A 4 -44.38 14.29 -25.09
CA SER A 4 -43.72 13.70 -26.26
C SER A 4 -42.85 12.56 -25.75
N THR A 5 -43.31 11.33 -25.90
CA THR A 5 -42.54 10.12 -25.60
C THR A 5 -41.48 9.94 -26.67
N GLU A 6 -40.36 10.64 -26.52
CA GLU A 6 -39.11 10.29 -27.20
C GLU A 6 -38.67 8.92 -26.66
N GLU A 7 -38.91 7.87 -27.43
CA GLU A 7 -38.32 6.55 -27.18
C GLU A 7 -36.80 6.70 -27.29
N ASN A 8 -36.15 6.72 -26.13
CA ASN A 8 -34.71 6.92 -26.02
C ASN A 8 -33.99 5.68 -26.58
N PRO A 9 -33.33 5.77 -27.76
CA PRO A 9 -32.72 4.63 -28.45
C PRO A 9 -31.50 4.04 -27.71
N LEU A 10 -31.13 4.64 -26.57
CA LEU A 10 -30.02 4.23 -25.72
C LEU A 10 -30.19 2.82 -25.11
N PHE A 11 -31.42 2.28 -25.08
CA PHE A 11 -31.71 0.95 -24.54
C PHE A 11 -32.15 -0.07 -25.61
N ALA A 12 -32.14 0.29 -26.90
CA ALA A 12 -32.49 -0.60 -28.00
C ALA A 12 -31.27 -1.43 -28.46
N ILE A 13 -30.69 -2.19 -27.54
CA ILE A 13 -29.65 -3.18 -27.88
C ILE A 13 -30.37 -4.50 -28.14
N GLU A 14 -30.56 -4.82 -29.42
CA GLU A 14 -31.02 -6.16 -29.84
C GLU A 14 -29.87 -7.15 -29.70
N TYR A 15 -30.05 -8.14 -28.84
CA TYR A 15 -29.13 -9.26 -28.68
C TYR A 15 -29.51 -10.36 -29.67
N ASP A 16 -28.95 -10.30 -30.88
CA ASP A 16 -29.07 -11.38 -31.87
C ASP A 16 -28.06 -12.49 -31.52
N SER A 17 -28.56 -13.52 -30.84
CA SER A 17 -27.81 -14.75 -30.52
C SER A 17 -27.87 -15.73 -31.68
N SER A 18 -27.52 -15.30 -32.91
CA SER A 18 -27.66 -16.16 -34.09
C SER A 18 -26.52 -16.02 -35.11
N ASP A 19 -25.27 -15.86 -34.67
CA ASP A 19 -24.11 -16.06 -35.56
C ASP A 19 -22.87 -16.60 -34.82
N GLU A 20 -22.83 -17.90 -34.53
CA GLU A 20 -21.55 -18.65 -34.44
C GLU A 20 -21.79 -20.16 -34.66
N SER A 21 -21.88 -20.59 -35.92
CA SER A 21 -21.73 -22.00 -36.31
C SER A 21 -20.29 -22.27 -36.73
N THR A 22 -19.40 -22.38 -35.75
CA THR A 22 -18.09 -23.04 -35.89
C THR A 22 -18.02 -24.16 -34.84
N PRO A 23 -17.61 -25.39 -35.19
CA PRO A 23 -17.44 -26.46 -34.23
C PRO A 23 -16.10 -26.26 -33.49
N ASP A 24 -16.02 -25.25 -32.64
CA ASP A 24 -14.91 -25.07 -31.70
C ASP A 24 -15.16 -25.98 -30.49
N THR A 25 -14.65 -27.21 -30.56
CA THR A 25 -14.67 -28.20 -29.47
C THR A 25 -13.69 -27.87 -28.33
N THR A 26 -13.62 -26.61 -27.94
CA THR A 26 -12.95 -26.15 -26.72
C THR A 26 -13.73 -24.97 -26.18
N GLU A 27 -14.44 -25.19 -25.08
CA GLU A 27 -15.11 -24.12 -24.34
C GLU A 27 -14.10 -23.00 -24.09
N LYS A 28 -14.33 -21.81 -24.67
CA LYS A 28 -13.47 -20.63 -24.50
C LYS A 28 -13.60 -20.18 -23.04
N VAL A 29 -12.76 -20.73 -22.16
CA VAL A 29 -12.71 -20.37 -20.75
C VAL A 29 -12.25 -18.91 -20.62
N PRO A 30 -13.04 -18.03 -19.97
CA PRO A 30 -12.63 -16.64 -19.73
C PRO A 30 -11.28 -16.56 -19.02
N ARG A 31 -10.49 -15.53 -19.32
CA ARG A 31 -9.16 -15.30 -18.73
C ARG A 31 -9.16 -15.28 -17.19
N ASP A 32 -10.28 -14.86 -16.60
CA ASP A 32 -10.46 -14.71 -15.15
C ASP A 32 -11.28 -15.85 -14.54
N PHE A 33 -11.49 -16.95 -15.27
CA PHE A 33 -12.19 -18.11 -14.73
C PHE A 33 -11.39 -18.75 -13.60
N GLN A 34 -12.07 -18.95 -12.46
CA GLN A 34 -11.58 -19.71 -11.32
C GLN A 34 -12.63 -20.78 -11.02
N SER A 35 -12.20 -22.03 -10.82
CA SER A 35 -13.12 -23.09 -10.43
C SER A 35 -13.66 -22.84 -9.01
N GLU A 36 -14.85 -23.35 -8.70
CA GLU A 36 -15.42 -23.23 -7.34
C GLU A 36 -14.51 -23.88 -6.29
N GLU A 37 -13.82 -24.97 -6.65
CA GLU A 37 -12.87 -25.63 -5.75
C GLU A 37 -11.68 -24.72 -5.41
N ASP A 38 -11.11 -24.07 -6.43
CA ASP A 38 -10.00 -23.12 -6.25
C ASP A 38 -10.44 -21.89 -5.44
N PHE A 39 -11.66 -21.40 -5.67
CA PHE A 39 -12.22 -20.29 -4.90
C PHE A 39 -12.38 -20.65 -3.43
N GLN A 40 -12.91 -21.84 -3.13
CA GLN A 40 -13.05 -22.33 -1.75
C GLN A 40 -11.69 -22.58 -1.09
N ALA A 41 -10.69 -23.04 -1.84
CA ALA A 41 -9.32 -23.20 -1.34
C ALA A 41 -8.73 -21.83 -0.95
N VAL A 42 -8.78 -20.84 -1.84
CA VAL A 42 -8.31 -19.48 -1.56
C VAL A 42 -9.08 -18.87 -0.39
N LYS A 43 -10.40 -19.03 -0.34
CA LYS A 43 -11.23 -18.50 0.76
C LYS A 43 -10.88 -19.10 2.12
N ARG A 44 -10.54 -20.39 2.17
CA ARG A 44 -10.12 -21.06 3.42
C ARG A 44 -8.75 -20.59 3.88
N GLU A 45 -7.83 -20.36 2.93
CA GLU A 45 -6.47 -19.90 3.24
C GLU A 45 -6.39 -18.40 3.49
N TRP A 46 -7.29 -17.62 2.89
CA TRP A 46 -7.26 -16.17 2.92
C TRP A 46 -7.36 -15.65 4.35
N LYS A 47 -6.37 -14.83 4.72
CA LYS A 47 -6.35 -14.07 5.96
C LYS A 47 -6.13 -12.61 5.61
N ALA A 48 -6.89 -11.74 6.25
CA ALA A 48 -6.64 -10.31 6.18
C ALA A 48 -5.19 -10.04 6.62
N ARG A 49 -4.45 -9.33 5.78
CA ARG A 49 -3.11 -8.87 6.13
C ARG A 49 -3.22 -7.87 7.28
N SER A 50 -2.77 -8.25 8.47
CA SER A 50 -2.65 -7.35 9.61
C SER A 50 -1.24 -6.79 9.66
N GLU A 51 -1.10 -5.47 9.51
CA GLU A 51 0.18 -4.78 9.65
C GLU A 51 0.30 -4.20 11.07
N SER A 52 1.09 -4.87 11.92
CA SER A 52 1.13 -4.64 13.36
C SER A 52 2.20 -3.65 13.84
N GLY A 53 2.83 -2.86 12.97
CA GLY A 53 3.96 -2.04 13.40
C GLY A 53 5.35 -2.65 13.16
N GLU A 54 5.42 -3.79 12.47
CA GLU A 54 6.66 -4.59 12.44
C GLU A 54 7.42 -4.51 11.12
N ILE A 55 7.04 -3.61 10.20
CA ILE A 55 7.68 -3.49 8.88
C ILE A 55 9.18 -3.21 9.04
N HIS A 56 9.57 -2.44 10.06
CA HIS A 56 10.97 -2.12 10.33
C HIS A 56 11.86 -3.35 10.63
N LYS A 57 11.30 -4.51 10.99
CA LYS A 57 12.04 -5.76 11.28
C LYS A 57 12.38 -6.55 10.02
N THR A 58 11.55 -6.44 8.98
CA THR A 58 11.71 -7.16 7.71
C THR A 58 12.45 -6.34 6.66
N LEU A 59 12.97 -5.17 7.05
CA LEU A 59 13.72 -4.30 6.15
C LEU A 59 14.98 -5.00 5.63
N PRO A 60 15.31 -4.80 4.35
CA PRO A 60 16.58 -5.26 3.82
C PRO A 60 17.75 -4.57 4.55
N PRO A 61 18.93 -5.22 4.62
CA PRO A 61 20.07 -4.65 5.32
C PRO A 61 20.51 -3.32 4.67
N LEU A 62 20.99 -2.41 5.51
CA LEU A 62 21.71 -1.22 5.05
C LEU A 62 23.10 -1.63 4.53
N PRO A 63 23.64 -0.96 3.50
CA PRO A 63 23.16 0.27 2.86
C PRO A 63 22.02 0.06 1.83
N LEU A 64 21.07 1.00 1.76
CA LEU A 64 20.10 1.07 0.66
C LEU A 64 20.79 1.17 -0.70
N ASN A 65 20.19 0.53 -1.71
CA ASN A 65 20.43 0.88 -3.10
C ASN A 65 19.61 2.14 -3.44
N PRO A 66 20.24 3.30 -3.68
CA PRO A 66 19.52 4.56 -3.86
C PRO A 66 18.67 4.62 -5.12
N ARG A 67 18.98 3.79 -6.12
CA ARG A 67 18.19 3.70 -7.35
C ARG A 67 17.02 2.73 -7.26
N SER A 68 16.88 2.01 -6.15
CA SER A 68 15.78 1.08 -5.92
C SER A 68 14.59 1.79 -5.28
N LYS A 69 13.64 2.22 -6.12
CA LYS A 69 12.32 2.73 -5.67
C LYS A 69 11.62 1.84 -4.64
N PRO A 70 11.52 0.51 -4.82
CA PRO A 70 10.81 -0.34 -3.86
C PRO A 70 11.53 -0.37 -2.50
N GLN A 71 12.87 -0.36 -2.49
CA GLN A 71 13.62 -0.35 -1.24
C GLN A 71 13.42 0.96 -0.48
N THR A 72 13.56 2.10 -1.16
CA THR A 72 13.34 3.42 -0.58
C THR A 72 11.93 3.58 0.00
N ALA A 73 10.91 3.08 -0.70
CA ALA A 73 9.53 3.08 -0.21
C ALA A 73 9.34 2.22 1.05
N GLN A 74 9.93 1.01 1.11
CA GLN A 74 9.85 0.15 2.31
C GLN A 74 10.42 0.82 3.55
N PHE A 75 11.57 1.49 3.43
CA PHE A 75 12.17 2.22 4.54
C PHE A 75 11.32 3.42 4.97
N LEU A 76 10.72 4.14 4.01
CA LEU A 76 9.81 5.22 4.33
C LEU A 76 8.61 4.71 5.12
N TYR A 77 7.95 3.66 4.63
CA TYR A 77 6.79 3.06 5.31
C TYR A 77 7.14 2.58 6.71
N ALA A 78 8.32 2.00 6.92
CA ALA A 78 8.77 1.61 8.25
C ALA A 78 8.92 2.81 9.20
N ILE A 79 9.47 3.95 8.73
CA ILE A 79 9.58 5.18 9.54
C ILE A 79 8.19 5.72 9.87
N GLU A 80 7.30 5.77 8.87
CA GLU A 80 5.94 6.28 9.03
C GLU A 80 5.14 5.42 10.00
N GLU A 81 5.23 4.11 9.88
CA GLU A 81 4.60 3.16 10.78
C GLU A 81 5.11 3.36 12.22
N LEU A 82 6.42 3.42 12.44
CA LEU A 82 7.00 3.71 13.76
C LEU A 82 6.49 5.04 14.34
N TYR A 83 6.37 6.08 13.50
CA TYR A 83 5.83 7.37 13.89
C TYR A 83 4.34 7.28 14.29
N PHE A 84 3.50 6.59 13.51
CA PHE A 84 2.07 6.42 13.78
C PHE A 84 1.83 5.64 15.08
N TYR A 85 2.61 4.59 15.34
CA TYR A 85 2.58 3.83 16.59
C TYR A 85 3.25 4.56 17.77
N ARG A 86 3.61 5.84 17.62
CA ARG A 86 4.27 6.68 18.63
C ARG A 86 5.61 6.12 19.16
N ARG A 87 6.25 5.21 18.42
CA ARG A 87 7.59 4.69 18.72
C ARG A 87 8.65 5.64 18.15
N PHE A 88 8.64 6.87 18.65
CA PHE A 88 9.46 7.95 18.12
C PHE A 88 10.97 7.70 18.29
N GLU A 89 11.39 6.95 19.32
CA GLU A 89 12.80 6.60 19.52
C GLU A 89 13.33 5.67 18.42
N GLU A 90 12.56 4.64 18.08
CA GLU A 90 12.90 3.68 17.03
C GLU A 90 12.87 4.35 15.66
N ALA A 91 11.83 5.15 15.39
CA ALA A 91 11.71 5.94 14.16
C ALA A 91 12.94 6.84 13.96
N ARG A 92 13.33 7.59 15.01
CA ARG A 92 14.49 8.47 14.97
C ARG A 92 15.79 7.71 14.70
N LYS A 93 16.04 6.61 15.42
CA LYS A 93 17.24 5.77 15.22
C LYS A 93 17.30 5.19 13.81
N LEU A 94 16.16 4.81 13.24
CA LEU A 94 16.10 4.33 11.86
C LEU A 94 16.43 5.46 10.87
N SER A 95 15.82 6.63 11.02
CA SER A 95 16.11 7.81 10.19
C SER A 95 17.58 8.23 10.25
N GLU A 96 18.17 8.29 11.45
CA GLU A 96 19.60 8.64 11.62
C GLU A 96 20.53 7.63 10.92
N ARG A 97 20.20 6.34 10.93
CA ARG A 97 21.00 5.32 10.22
C ARG A 97 20.92 5.48 8.70
N ILE A 98 19.75 5.86 8.18
CA ILE A 98 19.54 6.10 6.76
C ILE A 98 20.25 7.37 6.29
N LEU A 99 20.18 8.45 7.07
CA LEU A 99 20.80 9.74 6.72
C LEU A 99 22.33 9.72 6.73
N LYS A 100 22.96 8.75 7.41
CA LYS A 100 24.42 8.52 7.39
C LYS A 100 24.94 8.01 6.05
N GLN A 101 24.07 7.60 5.14
CA GLN A 101 24.47 7.19 3.81
C GLN A 101 24.64 8.42 2.91
N ASP A 102 25.69 8.44 2.09
CA ASP A 102 26.03 9.61 1.27
C ASP A 102 25.16 9.69 0.00
N ASP A 103 24.96 8.55 -0.67
CA ASP A 103 24.24 8.46 -1.94
C ASP A 103 22.74 8.23 -1.70
N LEU A 104 22.01 9.25 -1.24
CA LEU A 104 20.54 9.21 -1.12
C LEU A 104 19.91 10.14 -2.15
N MET A 105 18.77 9.72 -2.73
CA MET A 105 17.94 10.63 -3.52
C MET A 105 17.50 11.82 -2.67
N GLU A 106 17.59 13.03 -3.22
CA GLU A 106 17.34 14.30 -2.53
C GLU A 106 15.94 14.35 -1.90
N ASP A 107 14.91 14.02 -2.69
CA ASP A 107 13.52 13.98 -2.22
C ASP A 107 13.33 13.01 -1.06
N PHE A 108 13.96 11.84 -1.11
CA PHE A 108 13.88 10.85 -0.04
C PHE A 108 14.59 11.34 1.22
N ARG A 109 15.80 11.90 1.07
CA ARG A 109 16.55 12.49 2.18
C ARG A 109 15.73 13.56 2.90
N ALA A 110 15.13 14.49 2.15
CA ALA A 110 14.31 15.56 2.71
C ALA A 110 13.11 15.04 3.53
N VAL A 111 12.46 13.97 3.06
CA VAL A 111 11.36 13.33 3.79
C VAL A 111 11.85 12.65 5.07
N VAL A 112 12.97 11.93 5.03
CA VAL A 112 13.56 11.26 6.21
C VAL A 112 14.00 12.28 7.26
N GLU A 113 14.62 13.39 6.87
CA GLU A 113 14.99 14.50 7.76
C GLU A 113 13.78 15.12 8.45
N LYS A 114 12.68 15.32 7.70
CA LYS A 114 11.42 15.82 8.27
C LYS A 114 10.87 14.89 9.35
N TYR A 115 10.95 13.57 9.15
CA TYR A 115 10.51 12.60 10.15
C TYR A 115 11.47 12.52 11.35
N GLU A 116 12.78 12.58 11.14
CA GLU A 116 13.77 12.63 12.23
C GLU A 116 13.48 13.81 13.16
N ARG A 117 13.35 15.02 12.60
CA ARG A 117 13.05 16.24 13.35
C ARG A 117 11.75 16.13 14.14
N ARG A 118 10.67 15.69 13.47
CA ARG A 118 9.34 15.51 14.11
C ARG A 118 9.40 14.50 15.25
N CYS A 119 10.13 13.40 15.10
CA CYS A 119 10.32 12.43 16.18
C CYS A 119 11.09 13.05 17.35
N GLY A 120 12.13 13.84 17.07
CA GLY A 120 12.88 14.58 18.09
C GLY A 120 12.00 15.54 18.89
N GLU A 121 11.15 16.32 18.22
CA GLU A 121 10.18 17.23 18.86
C GLU A 121 9.19 16.47 19.75
N ARG A 122 8.64 15.35 19.24
CA ARG A 122 7.70 14.51 20.00
C ARG A 122 8.33 13.87 21.24
N LEU A 123 9.59 13.46 21.15
CA LEU A 123 10.33 12.90 22.28
C LEU A 123 10.60 13.94 23.37
N LYS A 124 10.94 15.18 22.99
CA LYS A 124 11.10 16.28 23.95
C LYS A 124 9.79 16.61 24.67
N ALA A 125 8.72 16.83 23.90
CA ALA A 125 7.39 17.10 24.46
C ALA A 125 6.87 15.96 25.35
N GLY A 126 7.19 14.71 25.01
CA GLY A 126 6.83 13.54 25.84
C GLY A 126 7.70 13.35 27.09
N LYS A 127 8.86 14.01 27.18
CA LYS A 127 9.69 14.05 28.40
C LYS A 127 9.20 15.15 29.34
N GLU A 128 8.98 16.35 28.81
CA GLU A 128 8.46 17.51 29.57
C GLU A 128 7.14 17.16 30.29
N LYS A 129 6.19 16.53 29.60
CA LYS A 129 4.93 16.07 30.22
C LYS A 129 5.10 15.06 31.36
N ARG A 130 6.12 14.19 31.29
CA ARG A 130 6.39 13.19 32.33
C ARG A 130 7.09 13.79 33.55
N GLU A 131 7.75 14.93 33.38
CA GLU A 131 8.40 15.67 34.47
C GLU A 131 7.40 16.61 35.17
N GLU A 132 6.40 17.15 34.46
CA GLU A 132 5.32 17.95 35.03
C GLU A 132 4.31 17.15 35.87
N GLU A 133 4.12 15.86 35.57
CA GLU A 133 3.21 14.96 36.32
C GLU A 133 3.84 14.36 37.60
N LYS A 134 5.09 14.71 37.93
CA LYS A 134 5.87 14.06 38.99
C LYS A 134 6.21 15.02 40.14
#